data_AF-A0A353GX18-F1
#
_entry.id   AF-A0A353GX18-F1
#
_cell.length_a   1.000
_cell.length_b   1.000
_cell.length_c   1.000
_cell.angle_alpha   90.00
_cell.angle_beta   90.00
_cell.angle_gamma   90.00
#
_symmetry.space_group_name_H-M   'P 1'
#
loop_
_entity.id
_entity.type
_entity.pdbx_description
1 polymer ?
#
loop_
_entity_poly.entity_id
_entity_poly.type
_entity_poly.pdbx_seq_one_letter_code
_entity_poly.pdbx_strand_id
1 'polypeptide(L)'
;MVDILDKVKQRIDKGVTVVSVKSKEMMEVAKIKNQLSVLRNQQENVLSGLGELVYQMYLQNTFNEEKIRNKCEVIALLASQIQEKEGDLKELHLRAEVALGKSFCTTCDSELPVGAMYCSRCGEKIAEYEKP
;
A
#
# COMPACT_ATOMS: atom_id res chain seq x y z
N MET A 1 -22.00 -22.80 -36.54
CA MET A 1 -20.76 -23.14 -35.81
C MET A 1 -19.84 -21.92 -35.84
N VAL A 2 -20.04 -20.98 -34.92
CA VAL A 2 -19.17 -19.80 -34.70
C VAL A 2 -18.68 -19.76 -33.23
N ASP A 3 -19.16 -20.68 -32.39
CA ASP A 3 -18.94 -20.71 -30.94
C ASP A 3 -17.48 -20.90 -30.47
N ILE A 4 -16.58 -21.35 -31.34
CA ILE A 4 -15.18 -21.57 -30.98
C ILE A 4 -14.37 -20.26 -31.07
N LEU A 5 -14.65 -19.40 -32.05
CA LEU A 5 -14.00 -18.09 -32.20
C LEU A 5 -14.48 -17.10 -31.14
N ASP A 6 -15.78 -17.09 -30.82
CA ASP A 6 -16.32 -16.23 -29.77
C ASP A 6 -15.81 -16.60 -28.37
N LYS A 7 -15.64 -17.91 -28.08
CA LYS A 7 -15.01 -18.37 -26.83
C LYS A 7 -13.52 -18.06 -26.74
N VAL A 8 -12.80 -18.02 -27.87
CA VAL A 8 -11.39 -17.61 -27.91
C VAL A 8 -11.28 -16.10 -27.73
N LYS A 9 -12.15 -15.31 -28.36
CA LYS A 9 -12.19 -13.84 -28.24
C LYS A 9 -12.46 -13.40 -26.79
N GLN A 10 -13.46 -13.99 -26.13
CA GLN A 10 -13.75 -13.67 -24.71
C GLN A 10 -12.63 -14.05 -23.73
N ARG A 11 -11.87 -15.13 -23.99
CA ARG A 11 -10.71 -15.48 -23.14
C ARG A 11 -9.51 -14.57 -23.38
N ILE A 12 -9.30 -14.14 -24.62
CA ILE A 12 -8.26 -13.16 -24.97
C ILE A 12 -8.58 -11.80 -24.35
N ASP A 13 -9.83 -11.34 -24.45
CA ASP A 13 -10.25 -10.04 -23.89
C ASP A 13 -10.07 -9.97 -22.36
N LYS A 14 -10.41 -11.05 -21.64
CA LYS A 14 -10.17 -11.15 -20.18
C LYS A 14 -8.69 -11.25 -19.83
N GLY A 15 -7.86 -11.90 -20.67
CA GLY A 15 -6.42 -11.97 -20.46
C GLY A 15 -5.71 -10.63 -20.66
N VAL A 16 -6.14 -9.86 -21.67
CA VAL A 16 -5.55 -8.55 -22.00
C VAL A 16 -5.82 -7.52 -20.90
N THR A 17 -7.03 -7.48 -20.33
CA THR A 17 -7.36 -6.55 -19.23
C THR A 17 -6.60 -6.86 -17.94
N VAL A 18 -6.47 -8.14 -17.57
CA VAL A 18 -5.71 -8.57 -16.38
C VAL A 18 -4.24 -8.16 -16.48
N VAL A 19 -3.60 -8.40 -17.63
CA VAL A 19 -2.21 -8.03 -17.86
C VAL A 19 -2.04 -6.51 -17.79
N SER A 20 -2.93 -5.74 -18.44
CA SER A 20 -2.83 -4.28 -18.42
C SER A 20 -2.96 -3.68 -17.01
N VAL A 21 -3.88 -4.16 -16.18
CA VAL A 21 -4.08 -3.66 -14.81
C VAL A 21 -2.86 -3.98 -13.96
N LYS A 22 -2.40 -5.23 -13.99
CA LYS A 22 -1.29 -5.71 -13.17
C LYS A 22 0.05 -5.07 -13.55
N SER A 23 0.28 -4.78 -14.83
CA SER A 23 1.47 -4.03 -15.26
C SER A 23 1.47 -2.59 -14.74
N LYS A 24 0.34 -1.89 -14.80
CA LYS A 24 0.21 -0.53 -14.25
C LYS A 24 0.43 -0.51 -12.74
N GLU A 25 -0.23 -1.42 -12.03
CA GLU A 25 -0.07 -1.63 -10.60
C GLU A 25 1.40 -1.85 -10.24
N MET A 26 2.09 -2.76 -10.90
CA MET A 26 3.49 -3.07 -10.62
C MET A 26 4.41 -1.85 -10.80
N MET A 27 4.19 -1.02 -11.83
CA MET A 27 4.95 0.20 -12.06
C MET A 27 4.75 1.22 -10.93
N GLU A 28 3.49 1.43 -10.52
CA GLU A 28 3.16 2.35 -9.45
C GLU A 28 3.66 1.84 -8.09
N VAL A 29 3.54 0.54 -7.81
CA VAL A 29 4.15 -0.12 -6.63
C VAL A 29 5.66 0.10 -6.60
N ALA A 30 6.34 -0.10 -7.73
CA ALA A 30 7.79 0.10 -7.80
C ALA A 30 8.17 1.56 -7.49
N LYS A 31 7.39 2.53 -8.00
CA LYS A 31 7.59 3.95 -7.72
C LYS A 31 7.43 4.26 -6.23
N ILE A 32 6.35 3.81 -5.60
CA ILE A 32 6.09 4.03 -4.17
C ILE A 32 7.17 3.34 -3.32
N LYS A 33 7.57 2.11 -3.65
CA LYS A 33 8.63 1.38 -2.95
C LYS A 33 9.98 2.10 -3.02
N ASN A 34 10.33 2.69 -4.16
CA ASN A 34 11.54 3.50 -4.28
C ASN A 34 11.46 4.74 -3.37
N GLN A 35 10.32 5.44 -3.34
CA GLN A 35 10.11 6.57 -2.43
C GLN A 35 10.22 6.16 -0.96
N LEU A 36 9.62 5.02 -0.58
CA LEU A 36 9.73 4.45 0.76
C LEU A 36 11.18 4.12 1.13
N SER A 37 11.95 3.55 0.19
CA SER A 37 13.38 3.28 0.43
C SER A 37 14.16 4.56 0.71
N VAL A 38 13.90 5.63 -0.03
CA VAL A 38 14.56 6.93 0.19
C VAL A 38 14.16 7.51 1.54
N LEU A 39 12.87 7.53 1.88
CA LEU A 39 12.37 8.06 3.15
C LEU A 39 12.92 7.28 4.36
N ARG A 40 12.95 5.94 4.28
CA ARG A 40 13.51 5.09 5.34
C ARG A 40 15.01 5.32 5.52
N ASN A 41 15.77 5.41 4.42
CA ASN A 41 17.19 5.76 4.51
C ASN A 41 17.40 7.15 5.10
N GLN A 42 16.57 8.14 4.75
CA GLN A 42 16.62 9.46 5.37
C GLN A 42 16.33 9.40 6.87
N GLN A 43 15.32 8.64 7.29
CA GLN A 43 14.99 8.46 8.71
C GLN A 43 16.15 7.82 9.47
N GLU A 44 16.76 6.76 8.92
CA GLU A 44 17.90 6.07 9.51
C GLU A 44 19.12 7.00 9.64
N ASN A 45 19.40 7.82 8.62
CA ASN A 45 20.47 8.81 8.65
C ASN A 45 20.23 9.88 9.71
N VAL A 46 19.00 10.38 9.85
CA VAL A 46 18.67 11.38 10.87
C VAL A 46 18.75 10.78 12.27
N LEU A 47 18.30 9.54 12.45
CA LEU A 47 18.37 8.81 13.73
C LEU A 47 19.82 8.57 14.16
N SER A 48 20.66 8.10 13.23
CA SER A 48 22.10 7.91 13.47
C SER A 48 22.79 9.22 13.81
N GLY A 49 22.51 10.28 13.03
CA GLY A 49 23.05 11.61 13.29
C GLY A 49 22.54 12.24 14.59
N LEU A 50 21.36 11.85 15.08
CA LEU A 50 20.88 12.23 16.42
C LEU A 50 21.69 11.52 17.50
N GLY A 51 21.99 10.24 17.34
CA GLY A 51 22.85 9.49 18.27
C GLY A 51 24.25 10.12 18.38
N GLU A 52 24.86 10.43 17.23
CA GLU A 52 26.15 11.14 17.19
C GLU A 52 26.09 12.50 17.90
N LEU A 53 25.04 13.28 17.63
CA LEU A 53 24.84 14.59 18.24
C LEU A 53 24.75 14.50 19.77
N VAL A 54 23.94 13.57 20.29
CA VAL A 54 23.76 13.36 21.73
C VAL A 54 25.07 12.91 22.38
N TYR A 55 25.80 12.00 21.73
CA TYR A 55 27.09 11.53 22.23
C TYR A 55 28.13 12.67 22.30
N GLN A 56 28.20 13.52 21.28
CA GLN A 56 29.08 14.69 21.28
C GLN A 56 28.71 15.70 22.38
N MET A 57 27.41 15.96 22.58
CA MET A 57 26.94 16.81 23.67
C MET A 57 27.31 16.26 25.04
N TYR A 58 27.24 14.94 25.23
CA TYR A 58 27.64 14.28 26.46
C TYR A 58 29.14 14.46 26.74
N LEU A 59 30.00 14.21 25.75
CA LEU A 59 31.45 14.36 25.90
C LEU A 59 31.88 15.81 26.22
N GLN A 60 31.19 16.79 25.64
CA GLN A 60 31.50 18.21 25.81
C GLN A 60 30.77 18.84 27.00
N ASN A 61 29.87 18.10 27.65
CA ASN A 61 28.94 18.61 28.67
C ASN A 61 28.11 19.82 28.19
N THR A 62 27.74 19.82 26.91
CA THR A 62 27.01 20.89 26.20
C THR A 62 25.59 20.47 25.83
N PHE A 63 24.93 19.75 26.75
CA PHE A 63 23.60 19.21 26.50
C PHE A 63 22.61 20.32 26.10
N ASN A 64 21.97 20.14 24.94
CA ASN A 64 21.02 21.10 24.40
C ASN A 64 19.79 20.34 23.89
N GLU A 65 18.71 20.46 24.65
CA GLU A 65 17.45 19.77 24.39
C GLU A 65 16.78 20.25 23.09
N GLU A 66 16.90 21.53 22.73
CA GLU A 66 16.29 22.10 21.53
C GLU A 66 16.84 21.44 20.26
N LYS A 67 18.17 21.22 20.20
CA LYS A 67 18.82 20.52 19.08
C LYS A 67 18.35 19.07 18.94
N ILE A 68 18.09 18.39 20.06
CA ILE A 68 17.54 17.03 20.10
C ILE A 68 16.09 17.05 19.62
N ARG A 69 15.28 17.96 20.16
CA ARG A 69 13.87 18.15 19.80
C ARG A 69 13.70 18.37 18.30
N ASN A 70 14.48 19.27 17.71
CA ASN A 70 14.44 19.56 16.27
C ASN A 70 14.71 18.31 15.42
N LYS A 71 15.67 17.46 15.82
CA LYS A 71 15.94 16.19 15.14
C LYS A 71 14.78 15.19 15.31
N CYS A 72 14.20 15.10 16.51
CA CYS A 72 13.05 14.24 16.77
C CYS A 72 11.81 14.64 15.97
N GLU A 73 11.55 15.95 15.81
CA GLU A 73 10.45 16.46 14.98
C GLU A 73 10.62 16.05 13.51
N VAL A 74 11.83 16.13 12.97
CA VAL A 74 12.13 15.64 11.62
C VAL A 74 11.92 14.13 11.51
N ILE A 75 12.33 13.33 12.51
CA ILE A 75 12.09 11.88 12.53
C ILE A 75 10.59 11.57 12.55
N ALA A 76 9.81 12.31 13.35
CA ALA A 76 8.36 12.14 13.42
C ALA A 76 7.68 12.48 12.08
N LEU A 77 8.13 13.54 11.40
CA LEU A 77 7.64 13.88 10.07
C LEU A 77 7.93 12.78 9.05
N LEU A 78 9.18 12.27 9.02
CA LEU A 78 9.57 11.18 8.13
C LEU A 78 8.77 9.90 8.41
N ALA A 79 8.53 9.57 9.68
CA ALA A 79 7.70 8.43 10.08
C ALA A 79 6.27 8.56 9.55
N SER A 80 5.67 9.75 9.66
CA SER A 80 4.33 10.01 9.13
C SER A 80 4.26 9.86 7.61
N GLN A 81 5.28 10.35 6.88
CA GLN A 81 5.34 10.20 5.42
C GLN A 81 5.50 8.74 4.98
N ILE A 82 6.28 7.95 5.73
CA ILE A 82 6.40 6.50 5.50
C ILE A 82 5.05 5.83 5.69
N GLN A 83 4.34 6.14 6.78
CA GLN A 83 3.02 5.57 7.07
C GLN A 83 2.00 5.91 5.97
N GLU A 84 1.97 7.15 5.49
CA GLU A 84 1.11 7.58 4.40
C GLU A 84 1.38 6.76 3.12
N LYS A 85 2.65 6.64 2.72
CA LYS A 85 3.06 5.90 1.52
C LYS A 85 2.80 4.39 1.64
N GLU A 86 2.85 3.82 2.84
CA GLU A 86 2.40 2.45 3.09
C GLU A 86 0.89 2.29 2.95
N GLY A 87 0.11 3.31 3.35
CA GLY A 87 -1.31 3.41 3.10
C GLY A 87 -1.64 3.43 1.60
N ASP A 88 -0.97 4.30 0.84
CA ASP A 88 -1.11 4.40 -0.62
C ASP A 88 -0.89 3.04 -1.30
N LEU A 89 0.11 2.29 -0.84
CA LEU A 89 0.46 0.97 -1.38
C LEU A 89 -0.66 -0.05 -1.16
N LYS A 90 -1.31 -0.02 0.02
CA LYS A 90 -2.48 -0.87 0.31
C LYS A 90 -3.69 -0.49 -0.53
N GLU A 91 -3.97 0.80 -0.65
CA GLU A 91 -5.11 1.28 -1.47
C GLU A 91 -4.92 0.91 -2.95
N LEU A 92 -3.70 1.05 -3.45
CA LEU A 92 -3.36 0.71 -4.82
C LEU A 92 -3.58 -0.78 -5.12
N HIS A 93 -3.15 -1.66 -4.22
CA HIS A 93 -3.42 -3.09 -4.32
C HIS A 93 -4.93 -3.37 -4.32
N LEU A 94 -5.69 -2.77 -3.40
CA LEU A 94 -7.13 -2.94 -3.33
C LEU A 94 -7.81 -2.47 -4.63
N ARG A 95 -7.40 -1.32 -5.16
CA ARG A 95 -7.92 -0.75 -6.41
C ARG A 95 -7.65 -1.67 -7.61
N ALA A 96 -6.46 -2.26 -7.68
CA ALA A 96 -6.12 -3.21 -8.73
C ALA A 96 -6.97 -4.49 -8.62
N GLU A 97 -7.18 -5.02 -7.42
CA GLU A 97 -8.01 -6.20 -7.19
C GLU A 97 -9.49 -5.95 -7.51
N VAL A 98 -10.03 -4.80 -7.13
CA VAL A 98 -11.39 -4.38 -7.50
C VAL A 98 -11.53 -4.21 -9.01
N ALA A 99 -10.53 -3.62 -9.69
CA ALA A 99 -10.53 -3.50 -11.16
C ALA A 99 -10.48 -4.85 -11.89
N LEU A 100 -10.00 -5.92 -11.22
CA LEU A 100 -10.03 -7.29 -11.71
C LEU A 100 -11.35 -8.02 -11.39
N GLY A 101 -12.31 -7.34 -10.75
CA GLY A 101 -13.62 -7.88 -10.41
C GLY A 101 -13.67 -8.65 -9.09
N LYS A 102 -12.66 -8.51 -8.23
CA LYS A 102 -12.70 -9.03 -6.86
C LYS A 102 -13.50 -8.08 -5.95
N SER A 103 -14.29 -8.63 -5.05
CA SER A 103 -14.95 -7.87 -3.98
C SER A 103 -14.42 -8.29 -2.62
N PHE A 104 -14.51 -7.41 -1.63
CA PHE A 104 -13.98 -7.64 -0.28
C PHE A 104 -15.05 -7.36 0.77
N CYS A 105 -15.01 -8.10 1.87
CA CYS A 105 -15.91 -7.88 2.99
C CYS A 105 -15.58 -6.56 3.70
N THR A 106 -16.58 -5.69 3.88
CA THR A 106 -16.44 -4.39 4.56
C THR A 106 -16.13 -4.49 6.05
N THR A 107 -16.34 -5.65 6.67
CA THR A 107 -16.13 -5.85 8.11
C THR A 107 -14.81 -6.55 8.43
N CYS A 108 -14.31 -7.43 7.56
CA CYS A 108 -13.13 -8.24 7.85
C CYS A 108 -12.11 -8.37 6.70
N ASP A 109 -12.27 -7.59 5.64
CA ASP A 109 -11.37 -7.49 4.48
C ASP A 109 -11.05 -8.81 3.75
N SER A 110 -11.86 -9.85 3.91
CA SER A 110 -11.68 -11.10 3.17
C SER A 110 -12.24 -10.99 1.76
N GLU A 111 -11.53 -11.56 0.78
CA GLU A 111 -12.03 -11.70 -0.60
C GLU A 111 -13.36 -12.46 -0.61
N LEU A 112 -14.34 -11.89 -1.31
CA LEU A 112 -15.68 -12.41 -1.44
C LEU A 112 -15.83 -13.13 -2.79
N PRO A 113 -16.37 -14.36 -2.80
CA PRO A 113 -16.68 -15.01 -4.06
C PRO A 113 -17.80 -14.26 -4.80
N VAL A 114 -17.78 -14.35 -6.13
CA VAL A 114 -18.78 -13.70 -6.98
C VAL A 114 -20.19 -14.15 -6.59
N GLY A 115 -21.05 -13.21 -6.21
CA GLY A 115 -22.42 -13.49 -5.77
C GLY A 115 -22.56 -13.95 -4.32
N ALA A 116 -21.55 -13.76 -3.47
CA ALA A 116 -21.66 -14.02 -2.04
C ALA A 116 -22.72 -13.11 -1.38
N MET A 117 -23.67 -13.72 -0.66
CA MET A 117 -24.65 -13.01 0.18
C MET A 117 -24.12 -12.74 1.60
N TYR A 118 -23.16 -13.56 2.06
CA TYR A 118 -22.53 -13.47 3.36
C TYR A 118 -21.02 -13.69 3.23
N CYS A 119 -20.25 -13.05 4.11
CA CYS A 119 -18.82 -13.26 4.20
C CYS A 119 -18.49 -14.65 4.79
N SER A 120 -17.71 -15.45 4.06
CA SER A 120 -17.31 -16.80 4.51
C SER A 120 -16.39 -16.82 5.73
N ARG A 121 -15.82 -15.67 6.11
CA ARG A 121 -14.88 -15.55 7.23
C ARG A 121 -15.50 -14.99 8.51
N CYS A 122 -16.29 -13.91 8.41
CA CYS A 122 -16.88 -13.25 9.57
C CYS A 122 -18.40 -13.37 9.68
N GLY A 123 -19.08 -13.90 8.65
CA GLY A 123 -20.54 -14.07 8.63
C GLY A 123 -21.34 -12.80 8.34
N GLU A 124 -20.69 -11.65 8.12
CA GLU A 124 -21.37 -10.39 7.80
C GLU A 124 -22.20 -10.51 6.51
N LYS A 125 -23.40 -9.91 6.50
CA LYS A 125 -24.26 -9.86 5.33
C LYS A 125 -23.77 -8.78 4.37
N ILE A 126 -23.56 -9.13 3.11
CA ILE A 126 -23.06 -8.19 2.10
C ILE A 126 -24.25 -7.44 1.51
N ALA A 127 -24.25 -6.10 1.65
CA ALA A 127 -25.22 -5.25 1.01
C ALA A 127 -24.86 -5.10 -0.48
N GLU A 128 -25.82 -5.47 -1.33
CA GLU A 128 -25.88 -5.25 -2.79
C GLU A 128 -25.17 -6.26 -3.71
N TYR A 129 -25.99 -7.14 -4.26
CA TYR A 129 -25.79 -7.80 -5.55
C TYR A 129 -26.53 -6.98 -6.61
N GLU A 130 -25.85 -6.05 -7.29
CA GLU A 130 -26.35 -5.51 -8.56
C GLU A 130 -25.70 -6.28 -9.71
N LYS A 131 -26.54 -7.06 -10.39
CA LYS A 131 -26.19 -7.75 -11.64
C LYS A 131 -26.46 -6.75 -12.79
N PRO A 132 -25.55 -6.58 -13.76
CA PRO A 132 -25.88 -5.91 -15.02
C PRO A 132 -26.90 -6.74 -15.82
#